data_AF-A0A7J4LE73-F1
#
_entry.id   AF-A0A7J4LE73-F1
#
_cell.length_a   1.000
_cell.length_b   1.000
_cell.length_c   1.000
_cell.angle_alpha   90.00
_cell.angle_beta   90.00
_cell.angle_gamma   90.00
#
_symmetry.space_group_name_H-M   'P 1'
#
loop_
_entity.id
_entity.type
_entity.pdbx_description
1 polymer ?
#
loop_
_entity_poly.entity_id
_entity_poly.type
_entity_poly.pdbx_seq_one_letter_code
_entity_poly.pdbx_strand_id
1 'polypeptide(L)'
;MRGFLIVGNNAVSDPFNLNDLPGNGRMDILCRFVAQSLFISHGIRRDVEIYLLLLGNPDRPKAIKISGRYVKGMNPDERSIGGLINKALSITSTDKWVKSTPGIFVSGKD
;
A
#
# COMPACT_ATOMS: atom_id res chain seq x y z
N MET A 1 9.64 -9.79 14.32
CA MET A 1 9.24 -9.31 12.99
C MET A 1 7.89 -9.91 12.66
N ARG A 2 6.92 -9.09 12.26
CA ARG A 2 5.58 -9.53 11.86
C ARG A 2 5.33 -9.08 10.43
N GLY A 3 4.96 -10.01 9.56
CA GLY A 3 4.63 -9.73 8.16
C GLY A 3 3.15 -9.97 7.91
N PHE A 4 2.50 -9.06 7.21
CA PHE A 4 1.10 -9.22 6.80
C PHE A 4 0.98 -9.00 5.30
N LEU A 5 0.20 -9.85 4.64
CA LEU A 5 -0.16 -9.72 3.23
C LEU A 5 -1.68 -9.60 3.13
N ILE A 6 -2.16 -8.62 2.38
CA ILE A 6 -3.55 -8.58 1.90
C ILE A 6 -3.56 -8.65 0.38
N VAL A 7 -4.45 -9.48 -0.15
CA VAL A 7 -4.66 -9.62 -1.59
C VAL A 7 -5.90 -8.82 -1.99
N GLY A 8 -5.68 -7.73 -2.72
CA GLY A 8 -6.72 -6.93 -3.33
C GLY A 8 -7.06 -7.45 -4.72
N ASN A 9 -7.93 -8.48 -4.79
CA ASN A 9 -8.32 -9.11 -6.06
C ASN A 9 -8.83 -8.12 -7.11
N ASN A 10 -9.56 -7.10 -6.68
CA ASN A 10 -10.12 -6.07 -7.57
C ASN A 10 -9.37 -4.74 -7.46
N ALA A 11 -8.39 -4.62 -6.56
CA ALA A 11 -7.73 -3.35 -6.25
C ALA A 11 -6.91 -2.87 -7.45
N VAL A 12 -7.14 -1.64 -7.88
CA VAL A 12 -6.45 -1.04 -9.03
C VAL A 12 -4.94 -1.01 -8.81
N SER A 13 -4.18 -1.30 -9.86
CA SER A 13 -2.71 -1.27 -9.86
C SER A 13 -2.14 -0.03 -10.56
N ASP A 14 -2.97 0.97 -10.86
CA ASP A 14 -2.58 2.26 -11.45
C ASP A 14 -3.11 3.44 -10.60
N PRO A 15 -2.60 4.66 -10.81
CA PRO A 15 -3.07 5.83 -10.09
C PRO A 15 -4.59 6.03 -10.20
N PHE A 16 -5.21 6.43 -9.09
CA PHE A 16 -6.66 6.41 -8.94
C PHE A 16 -7.26 7.65 -8.28
N ASN A 17 -8.58 7.76 -8.30
CA ASN A 17 -9.32 8.86 -7.68
C ASN A 17 -9.42 8.69 -6.15
N LEU A 18 -8.75 9.58 -5.39
CA LEU A 18 -8.78 9.55 -3.92
C LEU A 18 -10.15 9.87 -3.31
N ASN A 19 -11.09 10.42 -4.08
CA ASN A 19 -12.45 10.67 -3.63
C ASN A 19 -13.35 9.43 -3.74
N ASP A 20 -12.87 8.33 -4.35
CA ASP A 20 -13.63 7.10 -4.54
C ASP A 20 -12.79 5.85 -4.23
N LEU A 21 -12.29 5.74 -3.00
CA LEU A 21 -11.52 4.56 -2.57
C LEU A 21 -12.33 3.23 -2.73
N PRO A 22 -13.64 3.17 -2.43
CA PRO A 22 -14.45 1.98 -2.65
C PRO A 22 -14.55 1.55 -4.12
N GLY A 23 -14.80 2.49 -5.04
CA GLY A 23 -14.94 2.21 -6.47
C GLY A 23 -13.63 1.82 -7.15
N ASN A 24 -12.49 2.16 -6.57
CA ASN A 24 -11.16 1.76 -7.03
C ASN A 24 -10.75 0.35 -6.53
N GLY A 25 -11.69 -0.59 -6.62
CA GLY A 25 -11.42 -1.99 -6.31
C GLY A 25 -11.32 -2.28 -4.82
N ARG A 26 -12.13 -1.59 -4.01
CA ARG A 26 -12.12 -1.71 -2.54
C ARG A 26 -10.79 -1.27 -1.90
N MET A 27 -10.17 -0.23 -2.45
CA MET A 27 -8.92 0.35 -1.91
C MET A 27 -9.10 0.83 -0.46
N ASP A 28 -10.32 1.20 -0.08
CA ASP A 28 -10.71 1.53 1.28
C ASP A 28 -10.38 0.39 2.28
N ILE A 29 -10.59 -0.88 1.88
CA ILE A 29 -10.25 -2.05 2.71
C ILE A 29 -8.74 -2.15 2.90
N LEU A 30 -7.96 -1.98 1.83
CA LEU A 30 -6.49 -2.03 1.89
C LEU A 30 -5.96 -0.91 2.77
N CYS A 31 -6.52 0.29 2.68
CA CYS A 31 -6.14 1.42 3.52
C CYS A 31 -6.41 1.14 5.01
N ARG A 32 -7.59 0.60 5.35
CA ARG A 32 -7.90 0.19 6.74
C ARG A 32 -6.97 -0.93 7.22
N PHE A 33 -6.67 -1.91 6.38
CA PHE A 33 -5.72 -2.97 6.71
C PHE A 33 -4.32 -2.43 7.03
N VAL A 34 -3.80 -1.49 6.23
CA VAL A 34 -2.53 -0.80 6.51
C VAL A 34 -2.60 -0.07 7.84
N ALA A 35 -3.68 0.69 8.07
CA ALA A 35 -3.85 1.45 9.31
C ALA A 35 -3.79 0.54 10.55
N GLN A 36 -4.59 -0.54 10.56
CA GLN A 36 -4.69 -1.45 11.70
C GLN A 36 -3.44 -2.32 11.90
N SER A 37 -2.71 -2.61 10.82
CA SER A 37 -1.46 -3.36 10.90
C SER A 37 -0.32 -2.51 11.49
N LEU A 38 -0.35 -1.20 11.30
CA LEU A 38 0.79 -0.32 11.52
C LEU A 38 0.66 0.55 12.77
N PHE A 39 -0.51 1.16 13.00
CA PHE A 39 -0.67 2.20 14.01
C PHE A 39 -1.09 1.65 15.38
N ILE A 40 -0.64 2.35 16.42
CA ILE A 40 -1.01 2.20 17.82
C ILE A 40 -1.22 3.61 18.41
N SER A 41 -1.75 3.71 19.62
CA SER A 41 -2.12 4.99 20.24
C SER A 41 -1.03 6.07 20.19
N HIS A 42 0.24 5.68 20.36
CA HIS A 42 1.38 6.60 20.42
C HIS A 42 2.41 6.36 19.30
N GLY A 43 1.98 5.84 18.14
CA GLY A 43 2.84 5.80 16.96
C GLY A 43 2.68 4.57 16.09
N ILE A 44 3.82 4.05 15.62
CA ILE A 44 3.90 3.01 14.59
C ILE A 44 4.67 1.80 15.12
N ARG A 45 4.16 0.61 14.85
CA ARG A 45 4.84 -0.67 15.08
C ARG A 45 6.07 -0.76 14.17
N ARG A 46 7.27 -0.65 14.76
CA ARG A 46 8.55 -0.61 14.01
C ARG A 46 9.01 -1.97 13.49
N ASP A 47 8.42 -3.06 13.98
CA ASP A 47 8.75 -4.44 13.66
C ASP A 47 7.76 -5.10 12.68
N VAL A 48 6.92 -4.30 12.02
CA VAL A 48 5.88 -4.72 11.06
C VAL A 48 6.29 -4.42 9.62
N GLU A 49 6.10 -5.40 8.74
CA GLU A 49 6.08 -5.22 7.29
C GLU A 49 4.71 -5.59 6.73
N ILE A 50 4.19 -4.76 5.83
CA ILE A 50 2.89 -4.92 5.19
C ILE A 50 3.10 -5.05 3.70
N TYR A 51 2.42 -6.00 3.09
CA TYR A 51 2.41 -6.25 1.67
C TYR A 51 0.99 -6.13 1.14
N LEU A 52 0.81 -5.35 0.08
CA LEU A 52 -0.43 -5.22 -0.65
C LEU A 52 -0.18 -5.82 -2.04
N LEU A 53 -0.93 -6.87 -2.40
CA LEU A 53 -0.93 -7.40 -3.76
C LEU A 53 -2.19 -6.88 -4.48
N LEU A 54 -2.01 -6.19 -5.59
CA LEU A 54 -3.06 -5.47 -6.32
C LEU A 54 -3.29 -6.17 -7.66
N LEU A 55 -4.46 -6.78 -7.83
CA LEU A 55 -4.78 -7.65 -8.98
C LEU A 55 -5.94 -7.13 -9.84
N GLY A 56 -6.39 -5.89 -9.61
CA GLY A 56 -7.50 -5.29 -10.37
C GLY A 56 -7.19 -5.08 -11.86
N ASN A 57 -5.91 -5.16 -12.25
CA ASN A 57 -5.49 -5.29 -13.65
C ASN A 57 -4.68 -6.58 -13.81
N PRO A 58 -5.28 -7.67 -14.36
CA PRO A 58 -4.64 -8.99 -14.46
C PRO A 58 -3.34 -8.99 -15.27
N ASP A 59 -3.20 -8.10 -16.26
CA ASP A 59 -2.00 -8.02 -17.11
C ASP A 59 -0.84 -7.29 -16.43
N ARG A 60 -1.11 -6.58 -15.33
CA ARG A 60 -0.16 -5.69 -14.64
C ARG A 60 -0.39 -5.73 -13.13
N PRO A 61 -0.11 -6.86 -12.46
CA PRO A 61 -0.12 -6.90 -11.00
C PRO A 61 0.92 -5.94 -10.45
N LYS A 62 0.61 -5.32 -9.30
CA LYS A 62 1.60 -4.58 -8.54
C LYS A 62 1.58 -5.01 -7.09
N ALA A 63 2.77 -5.17 -6.54
CA ALA A 63 2.99 -5.37 -5.13
C ALA A 63 3.51 -4.07 -4.49
N ILE A 64 2.96 -3.71 -3.34
CA ILE A 64 3.45 -2.61 -2.49
C ILE A 64 3.93 -3.19 -1.17
N LYS A 65 5.15 -2.81 -0.76
CA LYS A 65 5.70 -3.11 0.57
C LYS A 65 5.77 -1.84 1.40
N ILE A 66 5.26 -1.89 2.63
CA ILE A 66 5.34 -0.83 3.63
C ILE A 66 6.10 -1.36 4.84
N SER A 67 7.21 -0.70 5.18
CA SER A 67 8.05 -1.06 6.33
C SER A 67 7.84 -0.07 7.48
N GLY A 68 7.27 -0.55 8.59
CA GLY A 68 7.05 0.27 9.79
C GLY A 68 8.33 0.84 10.39
N ARG A 69 9.48 0.20 10.14
CA ARG A 69 10.79 0.71 10.55
C ARG A 69 11.12 2.05 9.90
N TYR A 70 10.76 2.24 8.63
CA TYR A 70 11.23 3.37 7.82
C TYR A 70 10.15 4.34 7.36
N VAL A 71 8.87 3.97 7.50
CA VAL A 71 7.75 4.79 7.02
C VAL A 71 7.69 6.15 7.72
N LYS A 72 7.41 7.19 6.94
CA LYS A 72 7.23 8.58 7.42
C LYS A 72 6.10 9.25 6.63
N GLY A 73 5.43 10.23 7.26
CA GLY A 73 4.39 11.03 6.61
C GLY A 73 3.09 10.28 6.30
N MET A 74 2.86 9.16 7.00
CA MET A 74 1.61 8.39 6.92
C MET A 74 0.79 8.65 8.18
N ASN A 75 -0.49 8.96 8.01
CA ASN A 75 -1.49 9.04 9.08
C ASN A 75 -2.42 7.81 9.00
N PRO A 76 -3.14 7.46 10.08
CA PRO A 76 -3.99 6.27 10.10
C PRO A 76 -5.30 6.40 9.30
N ASP A 77 -5.59 7.56 8.70
CA ASP A 77 -6.79 7.77 7.91
C ASP A 77 -6.66 7.22 6.47
N GLU A 78 -7.78 6.77 5.91
CA GLU A 78 -7.80 6.09 4.60
C GLU A 78 -7.29 6.99 3.47
N ARG A 79 -7.57 8.29 3.52
CA ARG A 79 -7.18 9.22 2.46
C ARG A 79 -5.67 9.46 2.44
N SER A 80 -5.04 9.61 3.60
CA SER A 80 -3.58 9.75 3.74
C SER A 80 -2.87 8.50 3.22
N ILE A 81 -3.32 7.32 3.64
CA ILE A 81 -2.76 6.04 3.20
C ILE A 81 -2.98 5.85 1.69
N GLY A 82 -4.20 6.09 1.21
CA GLY A 82 -4.56 6.02 -0.20
C GLY A 82 -3.70 6.95 -1.04
N GLY A 83 -3.40 8.16 -0.57
CA GLY A 83 -2.48 9.10 -1.25
C GLY A 83 -1.06 8.57 -1.38
N LEU A 84 -0.54 7.87 -0.36
CA LEU A 84 0.79 7.24 -0.41
C LEU A 84 0.82 6.01 -1.32
N ILE A 85 -0.24 5.20 -1.30
CA ILE A 85 -0.42 4.09 -2.26
C ILE A 85 -0.45 4.65 -3.68
N ASN A 86 -1.24 5.71 -3.93
CA ASN A 86 -1.37 6.35 -5.23
C ASN A 86 0.00 6.85 -5.77
N LYS A 87 0.80 7.49 -4.91
CA LYS A 87 2.19 7.88 -5.22
C LYS A 87 3.10 6.68 -5.55
N ALA A 88 2.92 5.55 -4.87
CA ALA A 88 3.65 4.33 -5.18
C ALA A 88 3.25 3.73 -6.53
N LEU A 89 1.97 3.80 -6.89
CA LEU A 89 1.45 3.30 -8.16
C LEU A 89 1.86 4.15 -9.37
N SER A 90 2.18 5.43 -9.17
CA SER A 90 2.74 6.30 -10.22
C SER A 90 4.16 5.93 -10.66
N ILE A 91 4.84 5.04 -9.94
CA ILE A 91 6.20 4.62 -10.27
C ILE A 91 6.15 3.42 -11.20
N THR A 92 6.96 3.49 -12.26
CA THR A 92 7.18 2.36 -13.17
C THR A 92 7.74 1.18 -12.38
N SER A 93 6.96 0.11 -12.30
CA SER A 93 7.31 -1.10 -11.57
C SER A 93 8.34 -1.94 -12.33
N THR A 94 9.22 -2.60 -11.59
CA THR A 94 10.17 -3.61 -12.09
C THR A 94 10.07 -4.86 -11.20
N ASP A 95 10.76 -5.94 -11.58
CA ASP A 95 10.85 -7.16 -10.75
C ASP A 95 11.58 -6.93 -9.41
N LYS A 96 12.21 -5.77 -9.23
CA LYS A 96 12.86 -5.35 -8.00
C LYS A 96 11.98 -4.37 -7.22
N TRP A 97 12.17 -4.34 -5.91
CA TRP A 97 11.56 -3.34 -5.04
C TRP A 97 12.16 -1.96 -5.32
N VAL A 98 11.34 -1.06 -5.86
CA VAL A 98 11.69 0.35 -6.11
C VAL A 98 11.09 1.20 -5.00
N LYS A 99 11.89 2.07 -4.39
CA LYS A 99 11.43 2.95 -3.31
C LYS A 99 10.54 4.07 -3.89
N SER A 100 9.35 4.25 -3.33
CA SER A 100 8.45 5.37 -3.64
C SER A 100 8.63 6.54 -2.69
N THR A 101 8.40 6.29 -1.41
CA THR A 101 8.53 7.27 -0.32
C THR A 101 9.26 6.58 0.85
N PRO A 102 9.67 7.28 1.91
CA PRO A 102 10.31 6.62 3.05
C PRO A 102 9.48 5.43 3.54
N GLY A 103 10.09 4.24 3.54
CA GLY A 103 9.45 3.00 3.97
C GLY A 103 8.42 2.38 3.02
N ILE A 104 8.14 2.96 1.85
CA ILE A 104 7.17 2.41 0.88
C ILE A 104 7.89 2.06 -0.41
N PHE A 105 7.66 0.84 -0.90
CA PHE A 105 8.29 0.29 -2.09
C PHE A 105 7.23 -0.34 -3.00
N VAL A 106 7.48 -0.33 -4.30
CA VAL A 106 6.62 -0.95 -5.32
C VAL A 106 7.43 -1.93 -6.18
N SER A 107 6.79 -2.98 -6.67
CA SER A 107 7.37 -3.97 -7.57
C SER A 107 6.27 -4.55 -8.48
N GLY A 108 6.65 -5.05 -9.66
CA GLY A 108 5.76 -5.74 -10.59
C GLY A 108 5.61 -7.24 -10.30
N LYS A 109 5.84 -7.64 -9.03
CA LYS A 109 5.71 -9.01 -8.58
C LYS A 109 4.25 -9.38 -8.38
N ASP A 110 3.94 -10.63 -8.69
CA ASP A 110 2.73 -11.37 -8.36
C ASP A 110 2.90 -12.28 -7.12
#